data_AF-J0RX58-F1
#
_entry.id   AF-J0RX58-F1
#
_cell.length_a   1.000
_cell.length_b   1.000
_cell.length_c   1.000
_cell.angle_alpha   90.00
_cell.angle_beta   90.00
_cell.angle_gamma   90.00
#
_symmetry.space_group_name_H-M   'P 1'
#
loop_
_entity.id
_entity.type
_entity.pdbx_description
1 polymer ?
#
loop_
_entity_poly.entity_id
_entity_poly.type
_entity_poly.pdbx_seq_one_letter_code
_entity_poly.pdbx_strand_id
1 'polypeptide(L)'
;MQKRQVNAIVDLAMLVAFVIVALSSIVLLFFLPSAGGGWVHASTGVANLKVFLGVTRGQWVDLHNITGIVFIVLMAVHTLLHIPYFRDIRRCLLPGKNDRCENE
;
A
#
# COMPACT_ATOMS: atom_id res chain seq x y z
N MET A 1 -25.15 7.98 -1.41
CA MET A 1 -24.03 8.49 -0.60
C MET A 1 -23.51 9.77 -1.22
N GLN A 2 -23.08 10.74 -0.42
CA GLN A 2 -22.41 11.92 -0.95
C GLN A 2 -21.02 11.52 -1.47
N LYS A 3 -20.52 12.15 -2.55
CA LYS A 3 -19.20 11.84 -3.14
C LYS A 3 -18.08 11.86 -2.09
N ARG A 4 -18.12 12.83 -1.18
CA ARG A 4 -17.19 12.97 -0.05
C ARG A 4 -17.18 11.74 0.88
N GLN A 5 -18.34 11.12 1.13
CA GLN A 5 -18.43 9.93 1.96
C GLN A 5 -17.82 8.70 1.27
N VAL A 6 -18.03 8.56 -0.05
CA VAL A 6 -17.44 7.46 -0.83
C VAL A 6 -15.92 7.56 -0.81
N ASN A 7 -15.37 8.77 -1.04
CA ASN A 7 -13.93 9.00 -1.01
C ASN A 7 -13.34 8.65 0.37
N ALA A 8 -13.94 9.17 1.45
CA ALA A 8 -13.47 8.89 2.81
C ALA A 8 -13.49 7.38 3.15
N ILE A 9 -14.49 6.63 2.67
CA ILE A 9 -14.56 5.18 2.89
C ILE A 9 -13.47 4.45 2.11
N VAL A 10 -13.25 4.81 0.84
CA VAL A 10 -12.22 4.20 0.00
C VAL A 10 -10.83 4.46 0.59
N ASP A 11 -10.56 5.69 1.04
CA ASP A 11 -9.28 6.07 1.62
C ASP A 11 -9.02 5.35 2.95
N LEU A 12 -10.05 5.23 3.80
CA LEU A 12 -9.94 4.47 5.05
C LEU A 12 -9.70 2.98 4.79
N ALA A 13 -10.43 2.37 3.85
CA ALA A 13 -10.25 0.98 3.47
C ALA A 13 -8.83 0.73 2.90
N MET A 14 -8.34 1.67 2.10
CA MET A 14 -6.99 1.65 1.55
C MET A 14 -5.93 1.76 2.65
N LEU A 15 -6.12 2.64 3.64
CA LEU A 15 -5.20 2.79 4.77
C LEU A 15 -5.09 1.49 5.58
N VAL A 16 -6.22 0.83 5.85
CA VAL A 16 -6.23 -0.45 6.56
C VAL A 16 -5.51 -1.53 5.75
N ALA A 17 -5.81 -1.65 4.45
CA ALA A 17 -5.15 -2.60 3.58
C ALA A 17 -3.63 -2.35 3.48
N PHE A 18 -3.22 -1.08 3.39
CA PHE A 18 -1.81 -0.67 3.40
C PHE A 18 -1.09 -1.15 4.66
N VAL A 19 -1.67 -0.93 5.85
CA VAL A 19 -1.06 -1.33 7.12
C VAL A 19 -0.85 -2.85 7.15
N ILE A 20 -1.84 -3.64 6.71
CA ILE A 20 -1.71 -5.11 6.71
C ILE A 20 -0.63 -5.58 5.72
N VAL A 21 -0.61 -5.02 4.52
CA VAL A 21 0.40 -5.34 3.49
C VAL A 21 1.80 -4.93 3.94
N ALA A 22 1.95 -3.76 4.56
CA ALA A 22 3.24 -3.26 5.05
C ALA A 22 3.79 -4.12 6.19
N LEU A 23 2.94 -4.47 7.17
CA LEU A 23 3.37 -5.33 8.29
C LEU A 23 3.71 -6.74 7.82
N SER A 24 2.90 -7.33 6.94
CA SER A 24 3.19 -8.66 6.36
C SER A 24 4.48 -8.65 5.52
N SER A 25 4.77 -7.57 4.77
CA SER A 25 6.06 -7.39 4.09
C SER A 25 7.23 -7.40 5.07
N ILE A 26 7.13 -6.65 6.17
CA ILE A 26 8.18 -6.59 7.21
C ILE A 26 8.41 -7.98 7.81
N VAL A 27 7.33 -8.71 8.13
CA VAL A 27 7.43 -10.07 8.68
C VAL A 27 8.13 -11.01 7.69
N LEU A 28 7.71 -11.01 6.42
CA LEU A 28 8.29 -11.86 5.39
C LEU A 28 9.75 -11.51 5.06
N LEU A 29 10.12 -10.23 5.17
CA LEU A 29 11.47 -9.76 4.86
C LEU A 29 12.47 -10.06 5.99
N PHE A 30 12.09 -9.80 7.24
CA PHE A 30 13.03 -9.86 8.37
C PHE A 30 12.93 -11.14 9.21
N PHE A 31 11.76 -11.78 9.27
CA PHE A 31 11.54 -12.92 10.16
C PHE A 31 11.32 -14.24 9.41
N LEU A 32 10.74 -14.19 8.21
CA LEU A 32 10.44 -15.37 7.39
C LEU A 32 11.02 -15.26 5.96
N PRO A 33 12.32 -14.98 5.81
CA PRO A 33 12.95 -14.80 4.49
C PRO A 33 12.84 -16.07 3.63
N SER A 34 12.75 -15.87 2.31
CA SER A 34 12.90 -16.96 1.34
C SER A 34 14.38 -17.34 1.23
N ALA A 35 14.68 -18.64 1.22
CA ALA A 35 16.04 -19.18 1.09
C ALA A 35 16.77 -18.81 -0.23
N GLY A 36 16.17 -18.02 -1.12
CA GLY A 36 16.84 -17.52 -2.33
C GLY A 36 16.30 -16.21 -2.90
N GLY A 37 15.53 -15.41 -2.14
CA GLY A 37 14.73 -14.32 -2.73
C GLY A 37 14.73 -12.96 -2.03
N GLY A 38 15.49 -12.77 -0.95
CA GLY A 38 15.56 -11.49 -0.27
C GLY A 38 16.71 -10.64 -0.77
N TRP A 39 16.44 -9.44 -1.32
CA TRP A 39 17.47 -8.42 -1.61
C TRP A 39 18.35 -8.09 -0.40
N VAL A 40 17.84 -8.33 0.81
CA VAL A 40 18.51 -8.10 2.10
C VAL A 40 19.44 -9.26 2.51
N HIS A 41 19.24 -10.47 1.96
CA HIS A 41 19.89 -11.71 2.42
C HIS A 41 21.10 -12.16 1.60
N ALA A 42 21.55 -11.40 0.60
CA ALA A 42 22.86 -11.65 0.02
C ALA A 42 24.01 -11.47 1.05
N SER A 43 23.75 -10.81 2.20
CA SER A 43 24.82 -10.49 3.16
C SER A 43 24.42 -10.34 4.63
N THR A 44 23.16 -10.52 5.03
CA THR A 44 22.75 -10.30 6.43
C THR A 44 22.15 -11.57 7.05
N GLY A 45 22.73 -12.06 8.15
CA GLY A 45 22.32 -13.27 8.85
C GLY A 45 20.98 -13.15 9.60
N VAL A 46 19.96 -12.60 8.97
CA VAL A 46 18.63 -12.42 9.57
C VAL A 46 17.96 -13.78 9.79
N ALA A 47 17.21 -13.89 10.89
CA ALA A 47 16.67 -15.14 11.39
C ALA A 47 15.83 -15.87 10.32
N ASN A 48 16.18 -17.14 10.06
CA ASN A 48 15.45 -18.02 9.14
C ASN A 48 14.37 -18.81 9.91
N LEU A 49 13.36 -18.12 10.45
CA LEU A 49 12.24 -18.84 11.06
C LEU A 49 11.39 -19.52 9.98
N LYS A 50 10.79 -20.66 10.32
CA LYS A 50 9.76 -21.30 9.48
C LYS A 50 8.33 -20.86 9.85
N VAL A 51 8.19 -20.30 11.06
CA VAL A 51 6.92 -19.91 11.70
C VAL A 51 7.13 -18.60 12.46
N PHE A 52 6.20 -17.66 12.34
CA PHE A 52 6.17 -16.41 13.09
C PHE A 52 4.77 -16.20 13.65
N LEU A 53 4.66 -15.91 14.96
CA LEU A 53 3.39 -15.82 15.69
C LEU A 53 2.49 -17.06 15.52
N GLY A 54 3.08 -18.26 15.45
CA GLY A 54 2.34 -19.52 15.25
C GLY A 54 1.82 -19.74 13.82
N VAL A 55 2.10 -18.82 12.90
CA VAL A 55 1.67 -18.86 11.50
C VAL A 55 2.86 -19.17 10.59
N THR A 56 2.65 -20.07 9.63
CA THR A 56 3.70 -20.49 8.68
C THR A 56 4.04 -19.40 7.68
N ARG A 57 5.23 -19.45 7.08
CA ARG A 57 5.60 -18.55 5.98
C ARG A 57 4.59 -18.55 4.83
N GLY A 58 4.07 -19.71 4.43
CA GLY A 58 3.08 -19.81 3.37
C GLY A 58 1.84 -18.96 3.66
N GLN A 59 1.30 -19.09 4.87
CA GLN A 59 0.13 -18.30 5.30
C GLN A 59 0.43 -16.79 5.38
N TRP A 60 1.63 -16.38 5.79
CA TRP A 60 2.03 -14.96 5.73
C TRP A 60 2.13 -14.44 4.29
N VAL A 61 2.64 -15.26 3.35
CA VAL A 61 2.67 -14.93 1.92
C VAL A 61 1.25 -14.83 1.35
N ASP A 62 0.36 -15.75 1.69
CA ASP A 62 -1.03 -15.72 1.24
C ASP A 62 -1.75 -14.47 1.77
N LEU A 63 -1.59 -14.17 3.06
CA LEU A 63 -2.12 -12.94 3.67
C LEU A 63 -1.60 -11.70 2.92
N HIS A 64 -0.29 -11.61 2.70
CA HIS A 64 0.33 -10.49 2.00
C HIS A 64 -0.20 -10.34 0.57
N ASN A 65 -0.27 -11.44 -0.20
CA ASN A 65 -0.70 -11.40 -1.59
C ASN A 65 -2.18 -11.05 -1.72
N ILE A 66 -3.06 -11.66 -0.92
CA ILE A 66 -4.50 -11.39 -0.97
C ILE A 66 -4.78 -9.94 -0.58
N THR A 67 -4.18 -9.46 0.51
CA THR A 67 -4.35 -8.07 0.95
C THR A 67 -3.71 -7.08 -0.02
N GLY A 68 -2.59 -7.45 -0.66
CA GLY A 68 -1.95 -6.69 -1.72
C GLY A 68 -2.85 -6.52 -2.95
N ILE A 69 -3.52 -7.59 -3.40
CA ILE A 69 -4.48 -7.52 -4.51
C ILE A 69 -5.65 -6.59 -4.15
N VAL A 70 -6.20 -6.72 -2.94
CA VAL A 70 -7.26 -5.82 -2.45
C VAL A 70 -6.79 -4.36 -2.45
N PHE A 71 -5.58 -4.10 -1.96
CA PHE A 71 -4.99 -2.77 -1.97
C PHE A 71 -4.82 -2.21 -3.39
N ILE A 72 -4.36 -3.02 -4.35
CA ILE A 72 -4.21 -2.61 -5.76
C ILE A 72 -5.56 -2.21 -6.36
N VAL A 73 -6.61 -3.00 -6.11
CA VAL A 73 -7.96 -2.70 -6.60
C VAL A 73 -8.49 -1.40 -5.97
N LEU A 74 -8.33 -1.23 -4.66
CA LEU A 74 -8.72 0.01 -3.97
C LEU A 74 -7.94 1.22 -4.49
N MET A 75 -6.64 1.08 -4.74
CA MET A 75 -5.80 2.13 -5.32
C MET A 75 -6.24 2.52 -6.73
N ALA A 76 -6.61 1.54 -7.55
CA ALA A 76 -7.15 1.81 -8.88
C ALA A 76 -8.47 2.59 -8.80
N VAL A 77 -9.40 2.18 -7.93
CA VAL A 77 -10.67 2.89 -7.70
C VAL A 77 -10.43 4.31 -7.20
N HIS A 78 -9.59 4.50 -6.19
CA HIS A 78 -9.21 5.82 -5.68
C HIS A 78 -8.62 6.70 -6.79
N THR A 79 -7.68 6.17 -7.57
CA THR A 79 -7.07 6.93 -8.68
C THR A 79 -8.13 7.38 -9.70
N LEU A 80 -9.10 6.53 -10.02
CA LEU A 80 -10.23 6.87 -10.90
C LEU A 80 -11.11 7.97 -10.30
N LEU A 81 -11.38 7.93 -8.99
CA LEU A 81 -12.15 8.97 -8.29
C LEU A 81 -11.43 10.32 -8.30
N HIS A 82 -10.09 10.31 -8.26
CA HIS A 82 -9.24 11.50 -8.22
C HIS A 82 -8.71 11.96 -9.59
N ILE A 83 -9.18 11.40 -10.72
CA ILE A 83 -8.78 11.86 -12.07
C ILE A 83 -8.87 13.38 -12.26
N PRO A 84 -9.95 14.08 -11.85
CA PRO A 84 -10.05 15.52 -12.02
C PRO A 84 -8.92 16.25 -11.29
N TYR A 85 -8.67 15.86 -10.03
CA TYR A 85 -7.57 16.38 -9.23
C TYR A 85 -6.21 16.17 -9.92
N PHE A 86 -5.92 14.96 -10.44
CA PHE A 86 -4.67 14.69 -11.13
C PHE A 86 -4.48 15.46 -12.44
N ARG A 87 -5.57 15.89 -13.10
CA ARG A 87 -5.47 16.77 -14.28
C ARG A 87 -5.04 18.17 -13.88
N ASP A 88 -5.57 18.67 -12.77
CA ASP A 88 -5.30 20.01 -12.25
C ASP A 88 -4.06 20.08 -11.34
N ILE A 89 -3.52 18.95 -10.90
CA ILE A 89 -2.36 18.89 -9.97
C ILE A 89 -1.14 19.65 -10.50
N ARG A 90 -0.97 19.74 -11.82
CA ARG A 90 0.12 20.51 -12.45
C ARG A 90 0.01 22.00 -12.14
N ARG A 91 -1.20 22.55 -12.04
CA ARG A 91 -1.45 23.94 -11.65
C ARG A 91 -1.10 24.18 -10.18
N CYS A 92 -1.18 23.15 -9.33
CA CYS A 92 -0.81 23.23 -7.91
C CYS A 92 0.67 22.98 -7.64
N LEU A 93 1.32 22.12 -8.41
CA LEU A 93 2.75 21.84 -8.25
C LEU A 93 3.63 22.91 -8.91
N LEU A 94 3.13 23.56 -9.98
CA LEU A 94 3.82 24.64 -10.68
C LEU A 94 2.87 25.85 -10.80
N PRO A 95 2.58 26.54 -9.69
CA PRO A 95 1.69 27.69 -9.72
C PRO A 95 2.30 28.79 -10.58
N GLY A 96 1.65 29.08 -11.71
CA GLY A 96 1.90 30.32 -12.44
C GLY A 96 1.44 31.51 -11.59
N LYS A 97 1.98 32.70 -11.85
CA LYS A 97 1.81 33.94 -11.06
C LYS A 97 0.35 34.32 -10.72
N ASN A 98 -0.67 33.71 -11.35
CA ASN A 98 -2.10 33.97 -11.11
C ASN A 98 -2.96 32.73 -10.79
N ASP A 99 -2.38 31.53 -10.67
CA ASP A 99 -3.18 30.32 -10.47
C ASP A 99 -3.31 30.03 -8.97
N ARG A 100 -4.43 30.47 -8.38
CA ARG A 100 -4.83 29.99 -7.05
C ARG A 100 -5.38 28.57 -7.23
N CYS A 101 -4.76 27.58 -6.59
CA CYS A 101 -5.42 26.30 -6.40
C CYS A 101 -6.64 26.54 -5.52
N GLU A 102 -7.81 26.60 -6.15
CA GLU A 102 -9.06 26.68 -5.42
C GLU A 102 -9.25 25.36 -4.65
N ASN A 103 -9.49 25.54 -3.35
CA ASN A 103 -9.63 24.46 -2.38
C ASN A 103 -10.98 23.75 -2.61
N GLU A 104 -10.95 22.44 -2.83
CA GLU A 104 -12.12 21.54 -2.79
C GLU A 104 -12.77 21.46 -1.40
#